data_AF-U6L630-F1
#
_entry.id   AF-U6L630-F1
#
_cell.length_a   1.000
_cell.length_b   1.000
_cell.length_c   1.000
_cell.angle_alpha   90.00
_cell.angle_beta   90.00
_cell.angle_gamma   90.00
#
_symmetry.space_group_name_H-M   'P 1'
#
loop_
_entity.id
_entity.type
_entity.pdbx_description
1 polymer ?
#
loop_
_entity_poly.entity_id
_entity_poly.type
_entity_poly.pdbx_seq_one_letter_code
_entity_poly.pdbx_strand_id
1 'polypeptide(L)'
;MTYVGLLACYAGLLASAAAPHFSSAISLRAGTATSQKSSLRTNLFASGQDLLRTTTAPTANEKTQDCLEIINTLRKENLQDLLGTLTKAEESDVTASLKKIKIEGSDELSTAKIAAKLAGSDAQNCESGESANAKTYPGLVIPFPHTTDFDCNTLIQATYTAGLDHLKQSNFEPSTGTYDVDKTPFNNVDASNVAFLLSAKSTKVSCAATEDCAGGHDVLFCYFIDPLQSGDQAFTTELYNALWGLEAGAASISVPSVATILLVLALGIWN
;
A
#
# COMPACT_ATOMS: atom_id res chain seq x y z
N MET A 1 -57.79 -17.41 16.49
CA MET A 1 -59.11 -16.78 16.72
C MET A 1 -58.79 -15.38 17.22
N THR A 2 -59.01 -14.27 16.50
CA THR A 2 -60.19 -13.79 15.76
C THR A 2 -59.77 -12.82 14.62
N TYR A 3 -60.71 -12.57 13.73
CA TYR A 3 -60.63 -11.98 12.38
C TYR A 3 -60.82 -10.45 12.32
N VAL A 4 -60.78 -9.92 11.07
CA VAL A 4 -61.39 -8.68 10.52
C VAL A 4 -60.42 -7.48 10.45
N GLY A 5 -60.00 -6.89 9.30
CA GLY A 5 -60.66 -6.59 8.01
C GLY A 5 -61.13 -5.10 8.05
N LEU A 6 -60.68 -4.11 7.27
CA LEU A 6 -60.86 -3.79 5.83
C LEU A 6 -60.36 -2.31 5.70
N LEU A 7 -59.54 -1.92 4.72
CA LEU A 7 -59.89 -1.35 3.40
C LEU A 7 -60.60 0.02 3.39
N ALA A 8 -59.89 1.07 2.92
CA ALA A 8 -60.34 2.12 1.98
C ALA A 8 -59.11 2.98 1.56
N CYS A 9 -58.66 3.07 0.29
CA CYS A 9 -59.28 3.72 -0.89
C CYS A 9 -59.45 5.25 -0.69
N TYR A 10 -59.06 6.20 -1.54
CA TYR A 10 -58.58 6.26 -2.93
C TYR A 10 -58.07 7.70 -3.21
N ALA A 11 -57.38 7.85 -4.33
CA ALA A 11 -57.41 8.99 -5.29
C ALA A 11 -56.51 10.22 -5.08
N GLY A 12 -55.78 10.53 -6.15
CA GLY A 12 -55.07 11.79 -6.39
C GLY A 12 -54.07 11.67 -7.54
N LEU A 13 -54.58 11.68 -8.78
CA LEU A 13 -53.87 11.51 -10.05
C LEU A 13 -53.77 12.88 -10.77
N LEU A 14 -52.79 13.01 -11.69
CA LEU A 14 -52.62 13.96 -12.82
C LEU A 14 -51.38 14.88 -12.68
N ALA A 15 -50.29 14.64 -13.45
CA ALA A 15 -50.01 15.07 -14.84
C ALA A 15 -49.37 16.49 -14.86
N SER A 16 -48.32 16.87 -15.63
CA SER A 16 -47.81 16.51 -16.95
C SER A 16 -46.33 16.97 -17.09
N ALA A 17 -45.48 16.21 -17.77
CA ALA A 17 -44.89 16.48 -19.09
C ALA A 17 -44.00 17.75 -19.26
N ALA A 18 -42.69 17.52 -19.48
CA ALA A 18 -41.88 18.21 -20.49
C ALA A 18 -40.60 17.40 -20.76
N ALA A 19 -40.58 16.67 -21.88
CA ALA A 19 -39.37 16.08 -22.45
C ALA A 19 -38.76 17.08 -23.44
N PRO A 20 -37.45 17.38 -23.40
CA PRO A 20 -36.83 18.15 -24.46
C PRO A 20 -36.59 17.28 -25.71
N HIS A 21 -36.83 17.92 -26.84
CA HIS A 21 -36.95 17.35 -28.18
C HIS A 21 -35.60 16.88 -28.75
N PHE A 22 -35.59 15.66 -29.30
CA PHE A 22 -34.54 15.20 -30.20
C PHE A 22 -34.82 15.73 -31.61
N SER A 23 -34.03 16.71 -32.07
CA SER A 23 -34.00 17.13 -33.46
C SER A 23 -33.34 16.06 -34.32
N SER A 24 -34.16 15.27 -35.01
CA SER A 24 -33.74 14.46 -36.15
C SER A 24 -34.16 15.19 -37.43
N ALA A 25 -33.21 15.85 -38.09
CA ALA A 25 -33.38 16.33 -39.45
C ALA A 25 -32.27 15.73 -40.32
N ILE A 26 -32.46 14.48 -40.73
CA ILE A 26 -31.68 13.85 -41.80
C ILE A 26 -32.37 14.24 -43.11
N SER A 27 -31.76 15.17 -43.83
CA SER A 27 -32.19 15.54 -45.17
C SER A 27 -31.55 14.56 -46.16
N LEU A 28 -32.31 13.56 -46.59
CA LEU A 28 -31.95 12.67 -47.70
C LEU A 28 -32.17 13.42 -49.01
N ARG A 29 -31.08 13.94 -49.61
CA ARG A 29 -31.05 14.29 -51.03
C ARG A 29 -30.09 13.37 -51.74
N ALA A 30 -30.65 12.36 -52.40
CA ALA A 30 -29.94 11.54 -53.37
C ALA A 30 -29.54 12.42 -54.56
N GLY A 31 -28.23 12.50 -54.82
CA GLY A 31 -27.65 13.08 -56.02
C GLY A 31 -26.67 12.08 -56.63
N THR A 32 -27.10 11.36 -57.64
CA THR A 32 -26.23 10.57 -58.52
C THR A 32 -25.47 11.51 -59.44
N ALA A 33 -24.13 11.54 -59.38
CA ALA A 33 -23.27 11.85 -60.54
C ALA A 33 -21.78 11.60 -60.24
N THR A 34 -21.27 10.57 -60.94
CA THR A 34 -19.98 10.50 -61.64
C THR A 34 -18.65 10.72 -60.90
N SER A 35 -17.92 9.60 -60.82
CA SER A 35 -16.47 9.48 -60.72
C SER A 35 -15.70 10.53 -61.54
N GLN A 36 -14.82 11.27 -60.88
CA GLN A 36 -13.69 11.93 -61.53
C GLN A 36 -12.41 11.64 -60.73
N LYS A 37 -11.53 10.83 -61.32
CA LYS A 37 -10.13 10.68 -60.91
C LYS A 37 -9.47 12.05 -60.93
N SER A 38 -9.03 12.54 -59.78
CA SER A 38 -8.00 13.58 -59.69
C SER A 38 -6.95 13.13 -58.68
N SER A 39 -5.80 12.72 -59.19
CA SER A 39 -4.59 12.48 -58.40
C SER A 39 -4.17 13.80 -57.75
N LEU A 40 -4.40 13.93 -56.44
CA LEU A 40 -3.70 14.89 -55.63
C LEU A 40 -2.74 14.10 -54.74
N ARG A 41 -1.46 14.30 -55.01
CA ARG A 41 -0.33 13.82 -54.20
C ARG A 41 -0.57 14.25 -52.76
N THR A 42 -1.01 13.32 -51.92
CA THR A 42 -0.91 13.46 -50.49
C THR A 42 0.57 13.33 -50.16
N ASN A 43 1.20 14.46 -49.85
CA ASN A 43 2.54 14.46 -49.28
C ASN A 43 2.52 13.56 -48.05
N LEU A 44 3.38 12.57 -48.13
CA LEU A 44 3.74 11.61 -47.11
C LEU A 44 4.30 12.39 -45.91
N PHE A 45 3.43 12.90 -45.04
CA PHE A 45 3.87 13.48 -43.77
C PHE A 45 4.15 12.34 -42.78
N ALA A 46 5.40 11.88 -42.85
CA ALA A 46 6.24 11.46 -41.72
C ALA A 46 5.61 10.52 -40.67
N SER A 47 5.11 9.35 -41.08
CA SER A 47 4.98 8.19 -40.19
C SER A 47 6.32 7.44 -40.10
N GLY A 48 7.35 8.09 -39.54
CA GLY A 48 8.71 7.52 -39.56
C GLY A 48 9.70 8.04 -38.51
N GLN A 49 9.29 8.84 -37.52
CA GLN A 49 10.19 9.31 -36.46
C GLN A 49 9.87 8.77 -35.05
N ASP A 50 8.85 7.92 -34.88
CA ASP A 50 8.45 7.45 -33.54
C ASP A 50 9.18 6.16 -33.09
N LEU A 51 10.02 5.56 -33.94
CA LEU A 51 10.68 4.27 -33.66
C LEU A 51 12.13 4.39 -33.17
N LEU A 52 12.59 5.60 -32.87
CA LEU A 52 13.89 5.85 -32.22
C LEU A 52 13.73 6.72 -30.97
N ARG A 53 12.65 6.51 -30.19
CA ARG A 53 12.69 6.91 -28.78
C ARG A 53 13.74 6.04 -28.10
N THR A 54 14.94 6.58 -27.94
CA THR A 54 15.85 6.16 -26.86
C THR A 54 15.06 6.27 -25.57
N THR A 55 14.57 5.15 -25.07
CA THR A 55 13.95 5.06 -23.74
C THR A 55 15.06 5.24 -22.73
N THR A 56 15.00 6.34 -21.99
CA THR A 56 15.91 6.60 -20.87
C THR A 56 15.24 6.06 -19.63
N ALA A 57 15.93 5.23 -18.84
CA ALA A 57 15.41 4.77 -17.56
C ALA A 57 15.17 5.96 -16.61
N PRO A 58 14.15 5.89 -15.73
CA PRO A 58 13.94 6.92 -14.72
C PRO A 58 15.15 7.06 -13.80
N THR A 59 15.33 8.26 -13.27
CA THR A 59 16.41 8.58 -12.32
C THR A 59 15.83 8.77 -10.93
N ALA A 60 16.47 8.20 -9.92
CA ALA A 60 16.11 8.42 -8.54
C ALA A 60 17.17 9.21 -7.79
N ASN A 61 16.72 10.11 -6.92
CA ASN A 61 17.56 10.93 -6.05
C ASN A 61 17.53 10.38 -4.62
N GLU A 62 18.63 10.57 -3.89
CA GLU A 62 18.69 10.24 -2.46
C GLU A 62 17.74 11.13 -1.65
N LYS A 63 16.95 10.51 -0.77
CA LYS A 63 15.92 11.16 0.06
C LYS A 63 15.98 10.76 1.53
N THR A 64 17.06 10.10 1.95
CA THR A 64 17.14 9.54 3.31
C THR A 64 17.03 10.66 4.34
N GLN A 65 17.72 11.78 4.14
CA GLN A 65 17.69 12.87 5.11
C GLN A 65 16.28 13.45 5.29
N ASP A 66 15.55 13.63 4.17
CA ASP A 66 14.19 14.17 4.15
C ASP A 66 13.18 13.23 4.82
N CYS A 67 13.36 11.91 4.63
CA CYS A 67 12.44 10.89 5.14
C CYS A 67 12.78 10.40 6.56
N LEU A 68 14.05 10.43 6.96
CA LEU A 68 14.53 9.80 8.20
C LEU A 68 13.91 10.39 9.46
N GLU A 69 13.77 11.72 9.51
CA GLU A 69 13.14 12.39 10.65
C GLU A 69 11.69 11.92 10.81
N ILE A 70 10.92 11.92 9.72
CA ILE A 70 9.52 11.48 9.70
C ILE A 70 9.39 10.02 10.14
N ILE A 71 10.22 9.12 9.59
CA ILE A 71 10.21 7.70 9.95
C ILE A 71 10.48 7.54 11.46
N ASN A 72 11.48 8.25 11.98
CA ASN A 72 11.81 8.18 13.40
C ASN A 72 10.74 8.78 14.31
N THR A 73 10.07 9.84 13.87
CA THR A 73 8.92 10.43 14.57
C THR A 73 7.79 9.40 14.67
N LEU A 74 7.41 8.76 13.57
CA LEU A 74 6.38 7.70 13.58
C LEU A 74 6.76 6.50 14.46
N ARG A 75 8.04 6.12 14.46
CA ARG A 75 8.56 5.02 15.31
C ARG A 75 8.58 5.36 16.81
N LYS A 76 8.50 6.65 17.17
CA LYS A 76 8.51 7.11 18.58
C LYS A 76 7.12 7.47 19.09
N GLU A 77 6.40 8.31 18.36
CA GLU A 77 5.22 9.05 18.86
C GLU A 77 4.05 8.16 19.28
N ASN A 78 4.04 6.87 18.93
CA ASN A 78 2.94 5.96 19.24
C ASN A 78 3.37 4.66 19.95
N LEU A 79 4.65 4.53 20.31
CA LEU A 79 5.24 3.21 20.57
C LEU A 79 6.06 3.12 21.86
N GLN A 80 5.96 4.09 22.78
CA GLN A 80 6.61 4.04 24.11
C GLN A 80 8.10 3.66 24.06
N ASP A 81 8.84 4.16 23.06
CA ASP A 81 10.26 3.83 22.83
C ASP A 81 10.57 2.34 22.62
N LEU A 82 9.59 1.51 22.25
CA LEU A 82 9.77 0.09 21.93
C LEU A 82 10.64 -0.13 20.68
N LEU A 83 10.76 0.88 19.82
CA LEU A 83 11.60 0.85 18.63
C LEU A 83 12.81 1.76 18.80
N GLY A 84 13.99 1.23 18.44
CA GLY A 84 15.20 2.03 18.31
C GLY A 84 15.08 3.10 17.22
N THR A 85 15.80 4.20 17.42
CA THR A 85 15.97 5.26 16.41
C THR A 85 16.83 4.73 15.26
N LEU A 86 16.35 4.92 14.04
CA LEU A 86 17.09 4.61 12.82
C LEU A 86 18.12 5.69 12.53
N THR A 87 19.22 5.28 11.93
CA THR A 87 20.26 6.16 11.40
C THR A 87 20.35 6.02 9.88
N LYS A 88 21.01 6.96 9.21
CA LYS A 88 21.25 6.86 7.77
C LYS A 88 22.19 5.67 7.49
N ALA A 89 21.83 4.87 6.49
CA ALA A 89 22.69 3.84 5.94
C ALA A 89 23.59 4.43 4.85
N GLU A 90 24.84 3.96 4.81
CA GLU A 90 25.75 4.24 3.70
C GLU A 90 25.48 3.26 2.54
N GLU A 91 25.88 3.61 1.32
CA GLU A 91 25.69 2.71 0.16
C GLU A 91 26.36 1.35 0.36
N SER A 92 27.52 1.32 1.03
CA SER A 92 28.22 0.08 1.37
C SER A 92 27.43 -0.81 2.33
N ASP A 93 26.65 -0.22 3.25
CA ASP A 93 25.73 -0.98 4.12
C ASP A 93 24.62 -1.62 3.28
N VAL A 94 24.05 -0.88 2.33
CA VAL A 94 22.99 -1.35 1.42
C VAL A 94 23.50 -2.53 0.58
N THR A 95 24.62 -2.36 -0.12
CA THR A 95 25.21 -3.43 -0.95
C THR A 95 25.54 -4.68 -0.13
N ALA A 96 26.13 -4.51 1.07
CA ALA A 96 26.45 -5.64 1.94
C ALA A 96 25.19 -6.39 2.41
N SER A 97 24.14 -5.65 2.75
CA SER A 97 22.87 -6.22 3.18
C SER A 97 22.16 -6.96 2.04
N LEU A 98 22.11 -6.38 0.83
CA LEU A 98 21.53 -7.02 -0.36
C LEU A 98 22.26 -8.33 -0.72
N LYS A 99 23.60 -8.35 -0.60
CA LYS A 99 24.39 -9.58 -0.77
C LYS A 99 24.04 -10.65 0.25
N LYS A 100 23.90 -10.26 1.52
CA LYS A 100 23.56 -11.18 2.62
C LYS A 100 22.21 -11.87 2.37
N ILE A 101 21.26 -11.17 1.77
CA ILE A 101 19.94 -11.70 1.42
C ILE A 101 19.88 -12.29 0.00
N LYS A 102 21.02 -12.40 -0.68
CA LYS A 102 21.19 -13.05 -2.00
C LYS A 102 20.38 -12.42 -3.14
N ILE A 103 20.23 -11.09 -3.13
CA ILE A 103 19.69 -10.38 -4.30
C ILE A 103 20.72 -10.42 -5.43
N GLU A 104 20.31 -10.93 -6.58
CA GLU A 104 21.17 -11.00 -7.76
C GLU A 104 21.59 -9.60 -8.24
N GLY A 105 22.85 -9.46 -8.67
CA GLY A 105 23.39 -8.18 -9.12
C GLY A 105 23.53 -7.13 -8.02
N SER A 106 23.50 -7.51 -6.74
CA SER A 106 23.58 -6.59 -5.59
C SER A 106 24.78 -5.63 -5.61
N ASP A 107 25.90 -6.03 -6.23
CA ASP A 107 27.09 -5.18 -6.41
C ASP A 107 26.82 -3.92 -7.23
N GLU A 108 25.83 -3.98 -8.12
CA GLU A 108 25.46 -2.87 -8.99
C GLU A 108 24.23 -2.12 -8.48
N LEU A 109 23.60 -2.58 -7.39
CA LEU A 109 22.41 -1.98 -6.82
C LEU A 109 22.76 -0.96 -5.73
N SER A 110 22.08 0.17 -5.79
CA SER A 110 21.93 1.14 -4.71
C SER A 110 20.44 1.40 -4.50
N THR A 111 20.07 2.04 -3.39
CA THR A 111 18.66 2.40 -3.13
C THR A 111 18.05 3.20 -4.29
N ALA A 112 18.80 4.16 -4.85
CA ALA A 112 18.36 4.94 -6.00
C ALA A 112 18.14 4.07 -7.25
N LYS A 113 19.07 3.17 -7.57
CA LYS A 113 18.90 2.25 -8.69
C LYS A 113 17.72 1.30 -8.51
N ILE A 114 17.43 0.91 -7.27
CA ILE A 114 16.26 0.08 -6.97
C ILE A 114 14.97 0.90 -7.18
N ALA A 115 14.88 2.13 -6.67
CA ALA A 115 13.73 3.01 -6.89
C ALA A 115 13.45 3.20 -8.40
N ALA A 116 14.49 3.50 -9.18
CA ALA A 116 14.39 3.60 -10.63
C ALA A 116 13.88 2.30 -11.29
N LYS A 117 14.44 1.14 -10.91
CA LYS A 117 13.99 -0.17 -11.41
C LYS A 117 12.54 -0.49 -11.06
N LEU A 118 12.09 -0.07 -9.88
CA LEU A 118 10.70 -0.24 -9.43
C LEU A 118 9.74 0.66 -10.22
N ALA A 119 10.16 1.86 -10.60
CA ALA A 119 9.38 2.76 -11.44
C ALA A 119 9.25 2.23 -12.88
N GLY A 120 10.31 1.67 -13.45
CA GLY A 120 10.27 1.01 -14.75
C GLY A 120 11.56 1.18 -15.55
N SER A 121 11.45 0.96 -16.86
CA SER A 121 12.57 1.03 -17.80
C SER A 121 12.55 2.29 -18.68
N ASP A 122 11.45 3.03 -18.68
CA ASP A 122 11.26 4.25 -19.47
C ASP A 122 10.69 5.39 -18.61
N ALA A 123 11.47 6.44 -18.42
CA ALA A 123 11.09 7.63 -17.66
C ALA A 123 9.85 8.33 -18.23
N GLN A 124 9.54 8.15 -19.52
CA GLN A 124 8.33 8.74 -20.09
C GLN A 124 7.05 8.09 -19.57
N ASN A 125 7.10 6.81 -19.19
CA ASN A 125 5.91 6.04 -18.87
C ASN A 125 5.92 5.47 -17.45
N CYS A 126 7.09 5.15 -16.90
CA CYS A 126 7.29 4.44 -15.63
C CYS A 126 6.24 3.35 -15.44
N GLU A 127 6.24 2.41 -16.38
CA GLU A 127 5.20 1.42 -16.61
C GLU A 127 4.95 0.49 -15.41
N SER A 128 5.92 0.40 -14.49
CA SER A 128 5.84 -0.44 -13.31
C SER A 128 5.51 0.34 -12.03
N GLY A 129 5.68 1.67 -12.03
CA GLY A 129 5.66 2.51 -10.84
C GLY A 129 4.37 2.39 -10.03
N GLU A 130 3.21 2.41 -10.69
CA GLU A 130 1.89 2.31 -10.02
C GLU A 130 1.73 1.00 -9.23
N SER A 131 2.32 -0.07 -9.77
CA SER A 131 2.24 -1.43 -9.19
C SER A 131 3.45 -1.79 -8.33
N ALA A 132 4.39 -0.86 -8.14
CA ALA A 132 5.63 -1.12 -7.42
C ALA A 132 5.36 -1.59 -6.00
N ASN A 133 6.10 -2.60 -5.57
CA ASN A 133 5.92 -3.27 -4.29
C ASN A 133 7.23 -3.95 -3.85
N ALA A 134 7.21 -4.55 -2.66
CA ALA A 134 8.39 -5.13 -2.02
C ALA A 134 8.74 -6.57 -2.47
N LYS A 135 8.07 -7.14 -3.50
CA LYS A 135 8.27 -8.55 -3.90
C LYS A 135 9.68 -8.83 -4.41
N THR A 136 10.20 -7.93 -5.24
CA THR A 136 11.54 -8.09 -5.84
C THR A 136 12.62 -7.52 -4.93
N TYR A 137 12.35 -6.37 -4.31
CA TYR A 137 13.28 -5.67 -3.45
C TYR A 137 12.60 -5.41 -2.09
N PRO A 138 13.05 -6.06 -1.01
CA PRO A 138 12.42 -5.86 0.29
C PRO A 138 12.72 -4.45 0.81
N GLY A 139 11.67 -3.78 1.26
CA GLY A 139 11.73 -2.42 1.78
C GLY A 139 10.36 -1.77 1.77
N LEU A 140 10.30 -0.53 2.22
CA LEU A 140 9.13 0.31 2.02
C LEU A 140 9.11 0.80 0.58
N VAL A 141 7.97 0.65 -0.09
CA VAL A 141 7.75 1.05 -1.48
C VAL A 141 6.44 1.83 -1.56
N ILE A 142 6.52 3.11 -1.93
CA ILE A 142 5.34 3.97 -2.08
C ILE A 142 5.30 4.49 -3.52
N PRO A 143 4.43 3.93 -4.37
CA PRO A 143 4.01 4.57 -5.62
C PRO A 143 3.31 5.90 -5.36
N PHE A 144 3.60 6.93 -6.15
CA PHE A 144 2.86 8.18 -6.11
C PHE A 144 2.74 8.81 -7.52
N PRO A 145 1.63 9.50 -7.84
CA PRO A 145 1.47 10.12 -9.15
C PRO A 145 2.56 11.17 -9.39
N HIS A 146 3.13 11.20 -10.59
CA HIS A 146 4.15 12.20 -10.94
C HIS A 146 3.66 13.65 -10.82
N THR A 147 2.36 13.89 -10.94
CA THR A 147 1.73 15.21 -10.75
C THR A 147 1.75 15.69 -9.30
N THR A 148 2.16 14.86 -8.34
CA THR A 148 2.23 15.18 -6.92
C THR A 148 3.65 15.60 -6.57
N ASP A 149 3.80 16.76 -5.93
CA ASP A 149 5.08 17.21 -5.40
C ASP A 149 5.62 16.18 -4.39
N PHE A 150 6.91 15.86 -4.49
CA PHE A 150 7.54 14.93 -3.56
C PHE A 150 7.56 15.51 -2.14
N ASP A 151 6.93 14.81 -1.21
CA ASP A 151 6.93 15.13 0.22
C ASP A 151 6.96 13.83 1.04
N CYS A 152 8.12 13.53 1.65
CA CYS A 152 8.31 12.36 2.51
C CYS A 152 7.26 12.28 3.62
N ASN A 153 6.90 13.40 4.25
CA ASN A 153 5.95 13.41 5.35
C ASN A 153 4.57 12.98 4.86
N THR A 154 4.09 13.62 3.80
CA THR A 154 2.78 13.32 3.21
C THR A 154 2.70 11.86 2.74
N LEU A 155 3.71 11.39 2.01
CA LEU A 155 3.74 10.02 1.48
C LEU A 155 3.80 8.96 2.60
N ILE A 156 4.71 9.14 3.56
CA ILE A 156 4.91 8.15 4.63
C ILE A 156 3.72 8.14 5.59
N GLN A 157 3.15 9.29 5.95
CA GLN A 157 1.96 9.32 6.81
C GLN A 157 0.74 8.68 6.13
N ALA A 158 0.57 8.89 4.83
CA ALA A 158 -0.53 8.31 4.07
C ALA A 158 -0.43 6.77 4.04
N THR A 159 0.74 6.22 3.67
CA THR A 159 0.92 4.76 3.65
C THR A 159 0.85 4.16 5.05
N TYR A 160 1.38 4.86 6.06
CA TYR A 160 1.32 4.40 7.44
C TYR A 160 -0.13 4.28 7.92
N THR A 161 -0.95 5.30 7.69
CA THR A 161 -2.37 5.31 8.07
C THR A 161 -3.15 4.23 7.33
N ALA A 162 -3.02 4.18 6.00
CA ALA A 162 -3.72 3.19 5.17
C ALA A 162 -3.33 1.75 5.54
N GLY A 163 -2.05 1.50 5.80
CA GLY A 163 -1.53 0.20 6.17
C GLY A 163 -2.01 -0.25 7.56
N LEU A 164 -2.02 0.67 8.52
CA LEU A 164 -2.57 0.43 9.85
C LEU A 164 -4.06 0.06 9.78
N ASP A 165 -4.85 0.80 9.00
CA ASP A 165 -6.27 0.48 8.80
C ASP A 165 -6.46 -0.88 8.12
N HIS A 166 -5.62 -1.22 7.14
CA HIS A 166 -5.67 -2.52 6.47
C HIS A 166 -5.33 -3.68 7.43
N LEU A 167 -4.32 -3.51 8.29
CA LEU A 167 -3.92 -4.50 9.30
C LEU A 167 -5.05 -4.76 10.30
N LYS A 168 -5.74 -3.70 10.75
CA LYS A 168 -6.94 -3.79 11.60
C LYS A 168 -8.06 -4.58 10.91
N GLN A 169 -8.40 -4.20 9.68
CA GLN A 169 -9.48 -4.84 8.92
C GLN A 169 -9.19 -6.32 8.63
N SER A 170 -7.92 -6.67 8.50
CA SER A 170 -7.47 -8.04 8.27
C SER A 170 -7.45 -8.91 9.54
N ASN A 171 -7.72 -8.35 10.72
CA ASN A 171 -7.60 -9.02 12.02
C ASN A 171 -6.23 -9.69 12.21
N PHE A 172 -5.16 -9.01 11.81
CA PHE A 172 -3.81 -9.57 11.90
C PHE A 172 -3.42 -9.83 13.35
N GLU A 173 -3.00 -11.06 13.66
CA GLU A 173 -2.56 -11.49 15.00
C GLU A 173 -1.03 -11.38 15.11
N PRO A 174 -0.48 -10.41 15.85
CA PRO A 174 0.97 -10.17 15.93
C PRO A 174 1.77 -11.27 16.61
N SER A 175 1.16 -12.03 17.53
CA SER A 175 1.86 -13.04 18.31
C SER A 175 2.25 -14.27 17.49
N THR A 176 1.58 -14.48 16.35
CA THR A 176 1.81 -15.62 15.44
C THR A 176 2.01 -15.21 13.99
N GLY A 177 1.73 -13.95 13.65
CA GLY A 177 1.80 -13.43 12.31
C GLY A 177 3.24 -13.19 11.84
N THR A 178 3.55 -13.74 10.68
CA THR A 178 4.82 -13.53 9.99
C THR A 178 4.64 -12.62 8.78
N TYR A 179 5.66 -11.82 8.47
CA TYR A 179 5.75 -11.09 7.22
C TYR A 179 5.83 -12.05 6.05
N ASP A 180 5.02 -11.81 5.01
CA ASP A 180 5.06 -12.52 3.73
C ASP A 180 4.34 -11.65 2.68
N VAL A 181 5.11 -11.02 1.81
CA VAL A 181 4.64 -10.08 0.78
C VAL A 181 3.64 -10.70 -0.22
N ASP A 182 3.57 -12.03 -0.30
CA ASP A 182 2.63 -12.73 -1.18
C ASP A 182 1.33 -13.13 -0.47
N LYS A 183 1.22 -12.92 0.86
CA LYS A 183 0.05 -13.30 1.66
C LYS A 183 -0.57 -12.12 2.39
N THR A 184 -1.87 -12.20 2.61
CA THR A 184 -2.59 -11.25 3.46
C THR A 184 -2.01 -11.28 4.88
N PRO A 185 -1.81 -10.11 5.53
CA PRO A 185 -2.17 -8.76 5.06
C PRO A 185 -1.09 -8.07 4.20
N PHE A 186 0.12 -8.62 4.11
CA PHE A 186 1.28 -7.94 3.53
C PHE A 186 1.37 -7.99 2.00
N ASN A 187 0.42 -8.67 1.33
CA ASN A 187 0.19 -8.51 -0.10
C ASN A 187 -0.44 -7.16 -0.47
N ASN A 188 -0.94 -6.40 0.53
CA ASN A 188 -1.24 -4.99 0.39
C ASN A 188 0.03 -4.15 0.66
N VAL A 189 0.33 -3.22 -0.25
CA VAL A 189 1.57 -2.44 -0.21
C VAL A 189 1.68 -1.57 1.05
N ASP A 190 0.58 -0.94 1.48
CA ASP A 190 0.58 -0.08 2.67
C ASP A 190 0.80 -0.89 3.95
N ALA A 191 0.16 -2.06 4.08
CA ALA A 191 0.38 -2.97 5.21
C ALA A 191 1.83 -3.51 5.23
N SER A 192 2.40 -3.81 4.05
CA SER A 192 3.82 -4.15 3.93
C SER A 192 4.72 -2.99 4.37
N ASN A 193 4.40 -1.76 3.96
CA ASN A 193 5.17 -0.57 4.33
C ASN A 193 5.16 -0.34 5.85
N VAL A 194 4.01 -0.53 6.51
CA VAL A 194 3.91 -0.47 7.99
C VAL A 194 4.81 -1.52 8.65
N ALA A 195 4.88 -2.74 8.12
CA ALA A 195 5.78 -3.76 8.65
C ALA A 195 7.24 -3.30 8.62
N PHE A 196 7.71 -2.70 7.51
CA PHE A 196 9.06 -2.15 7.43
C PHE A 196 9.28 -0.95 8.35
N LEU A 197 8.33 0.01 8.37
CA LEU A 197 8.42 1.20 9.22
C LEU A 197 8.55 0.85 10.70
N LEU A 198 7.85 -0.20 11.14
CA LEU A 198 7.80 -0.59 12.54
C LEU A 198 8.69 -1.80 12.87
N SER A 199 9.50 -2.28 11.92
CA SER A 199 10.41 -3.39 12.17
C SER A 199 11.45 -3.02 13.22
N ALA A 200 11.60 -3.89 14.23
CA ALA A 200 12.66 -3.79 15.23
C ALA A 200 14.02 -4.35 14.74
N LYS A 201 14.05 -5.05 13.59
CA LYS A 201 15.28 -5.69 13.07
C LYS A 201 16.32 -4.68 12.59
N SER A 202 15.85 -3.59 11.99
CA SER A 202 16.72 -2.64 11.31
C SER A 202 17.08 -1.46 12.20
N THR A 203 18.34 -1.02 12.11
CA THR A 203 18.89 0.15 12.83
C THR A 203 19.33 1.27 11.89
N LYS A 204 19.36 0.98 10.58
CA LYS A 204 19.73 1.92 9.54
C LYS A 204 18.75 1.85 8.37
N VAL A 205 18.57 2.97 7.69
CA VAL A 205 17.72 3.09 6.50
C VAL A 205 18.39 3.98 5.44
N SER A 206 18.17 3.66 4.17
CA SER A 206 18.49 4.52 3.03
C SER A 206 17.24 4.67 2.18
N CYS A 207 16.92 5.89 1.74
CA CYS A 207 15.76 6.18 0.90
C CYS A 207 16.16 6.88 -0.39
N ALA A 208 15.41 6.61 -1.46
CA ALA A 208 15.50 7.32 -2.71
C ALA A 208 14.12 7.39 -3.40
N ALA A 209 13.92 8.41 -4.23
CA ALA A 209 12.70 8.57 -5.00
C ALA A 209 12.98 8.96 -6.44
N THR A 210 12.19 8.43 -7.39
CA THR A 210 12.11 8.98 -8.74
C THR A 210 11.26 10.25 -8.73
N GLU A 211 11.53 11.16 -9.66
CA GLU A 211 10.75 12.39 -9.85
C GLU A 211 10.61 12.76 -11.34
N ASP A 212 10.98 11.87 -12.25
CA ASP A 212 11.03 12.11 -13.70
C ASP A 212 10.05 11.23 -14.50
N CYS A 213 9.10 10.57 -13.80
CA CYS A 213 8.10 9.69 -14.38
C CYS A 213 6.91 10.41 -15.07
N ALA A 214 7.19 11.19 -16.10
CA ALA A 214 6.26 12.13 -16.74
C ALA A 214 4.84 11.59 -17.03
N GLY A 215 4.72 10.33 -17.46
CA GLY A 215 3.46 9.70 -17.85
C GLY A 215 2.90 8.67 -16.86
N GLY A 216 3.48 8.55 -15.66
CA GLY A 216 3.17 7.46 -14.75
C GLY A 216 3.24 7.82 -13.27
N HIS A 217 3.71 6.86 -12.49
CA HIS A 217 3.93 7.01 -11.06
C HIS A 217 5.42 7.00 -10.77
N ASP A 218 5.83 7.97 -9.98
CA ASP A 218 7.10 7.94 -9.30
C ASP A 218 7.08 6.96 -8.13
N VAL A 219 8.24 6.55 -7.66
CA VAL A 219 8.38 5.57 -6.57
C VAL A 219 9.34 6.09 -5.51
N LEU A 220 8.86 6.21 -4.27
CA LEU A 220 9.69 6.33 -3.08
C LEU A 220 10.03 4.93 -2.56
N PHE A 221 11.31 4.61 -2.51
CA PHE A 221 11.82 3.37 -1.94
C PHE A 221 12.72 3.65 -0.75
N CYS A 222 12.47 2.97 0.37
CA CYS A 222 13.36 2.97 1.53
C CYS A 222 13.82 1.55 1.83
N TYR A 223 15.13 1.33 1.77
CA TYR A 223 15.79 0.10 2.16
C TYR A 223 16.23 0.16 3.61
N PHE A 224 15.72 -0.76 4.43
CA PHE A 224 16.09 -0.92 5.82
C PHE A 224 17.18 -1.99 5.92
N ILE A 225 18.31 -1.68 6.57
CA ILE A 225 19.42 -2.63 6.70
C ILE A 225 18.99 -3.81 7.55
N ASP A 226 19.28 -5.02 7.07
CA ASP A 226 18.68 -6.28 7.57
C ASP A 226 17.15 -6.26 7.43
N PRO A 227 16.63 -6.18 6.19
CA PRO A 227 15.21 -6.00 5.93
C PRO A 227 14.40 -7.22 6.40
N LEU A 228 13.10 -7.01 6.62
CA LEU A 228 12.15 -8.11 6.79
C LEU A 228 12.16 -9.03 5.57
N GLN A 229 12.16 -10.33 5.83
CA GLN A 229 12.04 -11.41 4.86
C GLN A 229 10.80 -12.25 5.17
N SER A 230 10.35 -13.02 4.18
CA SER A 230 9.24 -13.95 4.37
C SER A 230 9.51 -14.88 5.56
N GLY A 231 8.54 -14.98 6.48
CA GLY A 231 8.64 -15.78 7.70
C GLY A 231 9.19 -15.02 8.91
N ASP A 232 9.73 -13.80 8.74
CA ASP A 232 10.11 -12.97 9.88
C ASP A 232 8.89 -12.52 10.67
N GLN A 233 9.06 -12.33 11.98
CA GLN A 233 8.02 -11.69 12.79
C GLN A 233 7.89 -10.21 12.39
N ALA A 234 6.69 -9.80 11.96
CA ALA A 234 6.45 -8.44 11.46
C ALA A 234 6.42 -7.39 12.58
N PHE A 235 5.80 -7.74 13.72
CA PHE A 235 5.72 -6.88 14.90
C PHE A 235 5.92 -7.73 16.15
N THR A 236 6.55 -7.17 17.18
CA THR A 236 6.48 -7.81 18.50
C THR A 236 5.06 -7.64 19.07
N THR A 237 4.67 -8.51 19.99
CA THR A 237 3.35 -8.43 20.65
C THR A 237 3.18 -7.10 21.38
N GLU A 238 4.24 -6.63 22.06
CA GLU A 238 4.25 -5.36 22.79
C GLU A 238 4.03 -4.17 21.84
N LEU A 239 4.69 -4.20 20.68
CA LEU A 239 4.58 -3.15 19.68
C LEU A 239 3.16 -3.05 19.12
N TYR A 240 2.56 -4.19 18.76
CA TYR A 240 1.19 -4.20 18.24
C TYR A 240 0.18 -3.76 19.30
N ASN A 241 0.34 -4.20 20.55
CA ASN A 241 -0.50 -3.77 21.65
C ASN A 241 -0.42 -2.26 21.88
N ALA A 242 0.79 -1.70 21.81
CA ALA A 242 1.00 -0.26 21.89
C ALA A 242 0.32 0.50 20.73
N LEU A 243 0.44 0.01 19.49
CA LEU A 243 -0.18 0.63 18.31
C LEU A 243 -1.70 0.77 18.44
N TRP A 244 -2.35 -0.20 19.08
CA TRP A 244 -3.81 -0.25 19.16
C TRP A 244 -4.38 0.12 20.52
N GLY A 245 -3.54 0.55 21.47
CA GLY A 245 -3.98 0.81 22.84
C GLY A 245 -4.63 -0.41 23.49
N LEU A 246 -4.29 -1.62 23.01
CA LEU A 246 -4.67 -2.86 23.66
C LEU A 246 -3.77 -2.95 24.88
N GLU A 247 -4.23 -2.43 26.01
CA GLU A 247 -3.56 -2.68 27.29
C GLU A 247 -3.21 -4.16 27.38
N ALA A 248 -2.01 -4.48 27.88
CA ALA A 248 -1.59 -5.85 28.17
C ALA A 248 -2.46 -6.42 29.32
N GLY A 249 -3.73 -6.65 29.03
CA GLY A 249 -4.75 -7.24 29.89
C GLY A 249 -4.57 -8.74 29.96
N ALA A 250 -3.38 -9.18 30.36
CA ALA A 250 -3.18 -10.51 30.88
C ALA A 250 -2.78 -10.38 32.35
N ALA A 251 -3.70 -9.83 33.15
CA ALA A 251 -3.82 -10.36 34.49
C ALA A 251 -4.14 -11.84 34.32
N SER A 252 -3.11 -12.68 34.52
CA SER A 252 -3.28 -14.09 34.74
C SER A 252 -4.27 -14.24 35.89
N ILE A 253 -5.55 -14.40 35.55
CA ILE A 253 -6.52 -14.93 36.49
C ILE A 253 -6.01 -16.32 36.82
N SER A 254 -5.26 -16.41 37.91
CA SER A 254 -5.04 -17.66 38.60
C SER A 254 -6.44 -18.21 38.84
N VAL A 255 -6.83 -19.19 38.04
CA VAL A 255 -8.02 -19.98 38.27
C VAL A 255 -7.89 -20.43 39.73
N PRO A 256 -8.79 -20.03 40.65
CA PRO A 256 -8.74 -20.59 41.98
C PRO A 256 -8.92 -22.09 41.79
N SER A 257 -7.87 -22.84 42.12
CA SER A 257 -7.89 -24.29 42.10
C SER A 257 -9.15 -24.74 42.85
N VAL A 258 -10.06 -25.41 42.14
CA VAL A 258 -11.24 -26.06 42.72
C VAL A 258 -10.74 -27.29 43.47
N ALA A 259 -10.08 -27.05 44.60
CA ALA A 259 -9.52 -28.07 45.46
C ALA A 259 -9.70 -27.63 46.91
N THR A 260 -10.95 -27.70 47.38
CA THR A 260 -11.46 -27.81 48.77
C THR A 260 -12.91 -27.29 48.70
N ILE A 261 -13.97 -28.02 49.05
CA ILE A 261 -14.25 -28.67 50.33
C ILE A 261 -15.25 -29.81 50.05
N LEU A 262 -14.86 -31.04 50.37
CA LEU A 262 -15.74 -32.21 50.54
C LEU A 262 -15.58 -32.67 52.00
N LEU A 263 -16.71 -33.04 52.64
CA LEU A 263 -16.89 -33.49 54.04
C LEU A 263 -16.70 -32.37 55.09
N VAL A 264 -17.64 -32.09 55.99
CA VAL A 264 -18.23 -33.00 56.99
C VAL A 264 -19.65 -32.53 57.35
N LEU A 265 -20.67 -33.36 57.11
CA LEU A 265 -21.93 -33.37 57.88
C LEU A 265 -22.41 -34.81 57.99
N ALA A 266 -21.70 -35.57 58.81
CA ALA A 266 -22.18 -36.80 59.40
C ALA A 266 -21.80 -36.75 60.88
N LEU A 267 -22.68 -36.19 61.70
CA LEU A 267 -22.82 -36.40 63.15
C LEU A 267 -24.09 -35.66 63.62
N GLY A 268 -25.22 -36.33 63.44
CA GLY A 268 -26.51 -35.99 64.04
C GLY A 268 -27.18 -37.31 64.44
N ILE A 269 -26.64 -37.91 65.49
CA ILE A 269 -27.15 -39.12 66.15
C ILE A 269 -28.41 -38.75 66.95
N TRP A 270 -29.40 -39.64 66.97
CA TRP A 270 -30.46 -39.84 67.98
C TRP A 270 -31.33 -38.64 68.39
N ASN A 271 -32.62 -38.68 68.05
CA ASN A 271 -33.67 -39.20 68.96
C ASN A 271 -34.95 -39.51 68.17
#